data_AF-A0A7C5SUD8-F1
#
_entry.id   AF-A0A7C5SUD8-F1
#
_cell.length_a   1.000
_cell.length_b   1.000
_cell.length_c   1.000
_cell.angle_alpha   90.00
_cell.angle_beta   90.00
_cell.angle_gamma   90.00
#
_symmetry.space_group_name_H-M   'P 1'
#
loop_
_entity.id
_entity.type
_entity.pdbx_description
1 polymer ?
#
loop_
_entity_poly.entity_id
_entity_poly.type
_entity_poly.pdbx_seq_one_letter_code
_entity_poly.pdbx_strand_id
1 'polypeptide(L)'
;MDGIKRMKPGGRQTGLTGWLTTWLVAWLGVFLAAVFFSATLKNDAFAASAYRLVSQGLFVTLAALLLLPLPQRWPGLIATSLSSAAVFLLLSSWSGADAVPAAVLFRLTLLVFCLSLALWSLLQLSGALFPAQAGLRSIVALLFCTVLALPLWLGPVVELLQPGNTSLDSLIAITPLTHFSVAADYDYLRSEWFYRNTPFGSLPFHYPGFYSIVTVYLLTVGMLQLARWWVGRKFTAILATQNL
;
A
#
# COMPACT_ATOMS: atom_id res chain seq x y z
N MET A 1 -12.12 -42.16 32.89
CA MET A 1 -10.91 -42.32 32.03
C MET A 1 -11.32 -41.87 30.64
N ASP A 2 -11.33 -40.55 30.42
CA ASP A 2 -11.85 -39.94 29.20
C ASP A 2 -10.72 -39.60 28.24
N GLY A 3 -10.77 -40.21 27.06
CA GLY A 3 -9.81 -40.04 25.98
C GLY A 3 -10.12 -38.78 25.16
N ILE A 4 -9.47 -37.67 25.51
CA ILE A 4 -9.44 -36.47 24.66
C ILE A 4 -8.50 -36.76 23.48
N LYS A 5 -9.07 -37.26 22.37
CA LYS A 5 -8.41 -37.31 21.07
C LYS A 5 -8.07 -35.88 20.63
N ARG A 6 -6.80 -35.49 20.76
CA ARG A 6 -6.27 -34.26 20.15
C ARG A 6 -6.51 -34.31 18.64
N MET A 7 -7.51 -33.57 18.14
CA MET A 7 -7.63 -33.29 16.72
C MET A 7 -6.37 -32.54 16.29
N LYS A 8 -5.51 -33.20 15.51
CA LYS A 8 -4.45 -32.49 14.78
C LYS A 8 -5.15 -31.51 13.84
N PRO A 9 -4.89 -30.20 13.92
CA PRO A 9 -5.41 -29.27 12.93
C PRO A 9 -4.90 -29.76 11.58
N GLY A 10 -5.83 -30.18 10.73
CA GLY A 10 -5.58 -30.64 9.38
C GLY A 10 -5.10 -29.47 8.53
N GLY A 11 -3.83 -29.09 8.71
CA GLY A 11 -3.15 -28.16 7.84
C GLY A 11 -3.07 -28.83 6.48
N ARG A 12 -3.97 -28.48 5.56
CA ARG A 12 -3.79 -28.71 4.13
C ARG A 12 -2.45 -28.08 3.77
N GLN A 13 -1.40 -28.90 3.70
CA GLN A 13 -0.18 -28.53 3.00
C GLN A 13 -0.56 -28.44 1.53
N THR A 14 -1.05 -27.28 1.10
CA THR A 14 -1.06 -26.94 -0.31
C THR A 14 0.40 -26.95 -0.74
N GLY A 15 0.79 -27.96 -1.52
CA GLY A 15 2.13 -28.01 -2.11
C GLY A 15 2.44 -26.70 -2.85
N LEU A 16 3.73 -26.45 -3.12
CA LEU A 16 4.21 -25.27 -3.82
C LEU A 16 3.38 -24.96 -5.09
N THR A 17 2.99 -26.00 -5.81
CA THR A 17 2.14 -25.94 -7.01
C THR A 17 0.74 -25.40 -6.74
N GLY A 18 0.09 -25.84 -5.66
CA GLY A 18 -1.25 -25.37 -5.27
C GLY A 18 -1.26 -23.92 -4.78
N TRP A 19 -0.19 -23.49 -4.12
CA TRP A 19 -0.02 -22.08 -3.76
C TRP A 19 0.23 -21.20 -4.99
N LEU A 20 1.09 -21.63 -5.91
CA LEU A 20 1.41 -20.88 -7.12
C LEU A 20 0.15 -20.66 -7.99
N THR A 21 -0.68 -21.69 -8.17
CA THR A 21 -1.89 -21.59 -8.98
C THR A 21 -2.91 -20.62 -8.37
N THR A 22 -3.17 -20.72 -7.06
CA THR A 22 -4.06 -19.76 -6.38
C THR A 22 -3.54 -18.33 -6.45
N TRP A 23 -2.23 -18.15 -6.29
CA TRP A 23 -1.58 -16.85 -6.41
C TRP A 23 -1.68 -16.26 -7.83
N LEU A 24 -1.44 -17.07 -8.87
CA LEU A 24 -1.56 -16.63 -10.28
C LEU A 24 -3.00 -16.24 -10.63
N VAL A 25 -3.98 -17.05 -10.23
CA VAL A 25 -5.41 -16.79 -10.48
C VAL A 25 -5.85 -15.48 -9.83
N ALA A 26 -5.41 -15.24 -8.60
CA ALA A 26 -5.68 -14.01 -7.88
C ALA A 26 -5.14 -12.77 -8.62
N TRP A 27 -3.87 -12.82 -9.07
CA TRP A 27 -3.25 -11.72 -9.81
C TRP A 27 -3.85 -11.49 -11.19
N LEU A 28 -4.27 -12.55 -11.88
CA LEU A 28 -5.03 -12.44 -13.12
C LEU A 28 -6.37 -11.70 -12.89
N GLY A 29 -7.09 -12.04 -11.81
CA GLY A 29 -8.32 -11.34 -11.43
C GLY A 29 -8.10 -9.86 -11.16
N VAL A 30 -7.04 -9.51 -10.44
CA VAL A 30 -6.66 -8.11 -10.19
C VAL A 30 -6.32 -7.36 -11.47
N PHE A 31 -5.56 -7.99 -12.37
CA PHE A 31 -5.26 -7.40 -13.67
C PHE A 31 -6.53 -7.09 -14.47
N LEU A 32 -7.45 -8.06 -14.58
CA LEU A 32 -8.72 -7.87 -15.28
C LEU A 32 -9.58 -6.78 -14.65
N ALA A 33 -9.69 -6.74 -13.32
CA ALA A 33 -10.41 -5.70 -12.60
C ALA A 33 -9.78 -4.32 -12.82
N ALA A 34 -8.45 -4.24 -12.86
CA ALA A 34 -7.72 -3.00 -13.11
C ALA A 34 -7.88 -2.50 -14.55
N VAL A 35 -7.94 -3.40 -15.54
CA VAL A 35 -8.25 -3.06 -16.93
C VAL A 35 -9.66 -2.48 -17.01
N PHE A 36 -10.64 -3.15 -16.39
CA PHE A 36 -12.02 -2.66 -16.34
C PHE A 36 -12.12 -1.28 -15.67
N PHE A 37 -11.49 -1.11 -14.50
CA PHE A 37 -11.41 0.17 -13.80
C PHE A 37 -10.72 1.25 -14.63
N SER A 38 -9.64 0.93 -15.35
CA SER A 38 -8.96 1.89 -16.22
C SER A 38 -9.83 2.33 -17.39
N ALA A 39 -10.67 1.43 -17.92
CA ALA A 39 -11.59 1.73 -19.00
C ALA A 39 -12.75 2.66 -18.58
N THR A 40 -13.08 2.75 -17.29
CA THR A 40 -14.13 3.67 -16.80
C THR A 40 -13.61 5.10 -16.56
N LEU A 41 -12.29 5.31 -16.57
CA LEU A 41 -11.70 6.63 -16.41
C LEU A 41 -11.75 7.41 -17.72
N LYS A 42 -12.57 8.48 -17.77
CA LYS A 42 -12.71 9.38 -18.93
C LYS A 42 -11.38 10.01 -19.36
N ASN A 43 -11.26 10.30 -20.66
CA ASN A 43 -10.03 10.53 -21.39
C ASN A 43 -9.80 12.02 -21.77
N ASP A 44 -10.26 12.95 -20.94
CA ASP A 44 -10.31 14.35 -21.36
C ASP A 44 -9.12 15.12 -20.75
N ALA A 45 -8.10 15.38 -21.59
CA ALA A 45 -6.87 16.18 -21.37
C ALA A 45 -5.67 15.53 -20.63
N PHE A 46 -4.49 16.16 -20.70
CA PHE A 46 -3.22 15.70 -20.08
C PHE A 46 -3.31 15.54 -18.56
N ALA A 47 -4.14 16.34 -17.88
CA ALA A 47 -4.47 16.11 -16.47
C ALA A 47 -5.10 14.72 -16.24
N ALA A 48 -5.78 14.16 -17.24
CA ALA A 48 -6.37 12.82 -17.18
C ALA A 48 -5.32 11.70 -17.22
N SER A 49 -4.15 11.89 -17.85
CA SER A 49 -3.11 10.85 -17.89
C SER A 49 -2.43 10.69 -16.53
N ALA A 50 -2.01 11.78 -15.89
CA ALA A 50 -1.48 11.76 -14.53
C ALA A 50 -2.51 11.27 -13.52
N TYR A 51 -3.76 11.75 -13.60
CA TYR A 51 -4.85 11.28 -12.75
C TYR A 51 -5.12 9.78 -12.92
N ARG A 52 -5.08 9.27 -14.16
CA ARG A 52 -5.21 7.84 -14.45
C ARG A 52 -4.08 7.05 -13.84
N LEU A 53 -2.83 7.47 -14.00
CA LEU A 53 -1.67 6.79 -13.45
C LEU A 53 -1.73 6.74 -11.91
N VAL A 54 -2.10 7.85 -11.27
CA VAL A 54 -2.30 7.90 -9.81
C VAL A 54 -3.40 6.92 -9.39
N SER A 55 -4.55 6.92 -10.09
CA SER A 55 -5.68 6.04 -9.79
C SER A 55 -5.34 4.55 -9.98
N GLN A 56 -4.60 4.22 -11.04
CA GLN A 56 -4.10 2.87 -11.30
C GLN A 56 -3.11 2.43 -10.22
N GLY A 57 -2.18 3.30 -9.82
CA GLY A 57 -1.23 3.01 -8.75
C GLY A 57 -1.91 2.72 -7.41
N LEU A 58 -2.91 3.53 -7.06
CA LEU A 58 -3.75 3.31 -5.88
C LEU A 58 -4.52 2.00 -5.96
N PHE A 59 -5.17 1.71 -7.09
CA PHE A 59 -5.91 0.47 -7.31
C PHE A 59 -5.00 -0.75 -7.12
N VAL A 60 -3.84 -0.75 -7.77
CA VAL A 60 -2.91 -1.89 -7.72
C VAL A 60 -2.35 -2.09 -6.32
N THR A 61 -2.06 -1.00 -5.60
CA THR A 61 -1.62 -1.09 -4.19
C THR A 61 -2.71 -1.68 -3.30
N LEU A 62 -3.97 -1.24 -3.47
CA LEU A 62 -5.11 -1.77 -2.72
C LEU A 62 -5.34 -3.25 -3.03
N ALA A 63 -5.25 -3.62 -4.30
CA ALA A 63 -5.38 -5.00 -4.75
C ALA A 63 -4.26 -5.88 -4.17
N ALA A 64 -3.03 -5.39 -4.14
CA ALA A 64 -1.91 -6.08 -3.49
C ALA A 64 -2.14 -6.29 -1.98
N LEU A 65 -2.87 -5.39 -1.33
CA LEU A 65 -3.29 -5.53 0.07
C LEU A 65 -4.43 -6.55 0.24
N LEU A 66 -5.40 -6.59 -0.69
CA LEU A 66 -6.52 -7.54 -0.60
C LEU A 66 -6.14 -8.98 -0.93
N LEU A 67 -5.16 -9.18 -1.82
CA LEU A 67 -4.69 -10.50 -2.23
C LEU A 67 -3.69 -11.14 -1.24
N LEU A 68 -3.87 -10.96 0.06
CA LEU A 68 -2.97 -11.48 1.10
C LEU A 68 -3.24 -12.96 1.45
N PRO A 69 -2.43 -13.94 1.01
CA PRO A 69 -2.35 -15.23 1.69
C PRO A 69 -1.46 -15.13 2.93
N LEU A 70 -2.02 -15.41 4.10
CA LEU A 70 -1.31 -15.54 5.37
C LEU A 70 -1.19 -17.01 5.78
N PRO A 71 -0.08 -17.44 6.41
CA PRO A 71 1.19 -16.72 6.63
C PRO A 71 2.20 -16.97 5.49
N GLN A 72 2.59 -15.93 4.75
CA GLN A 72 3.67 -16.03 3.77
C GLN A 72 5.06 -15.77 4.35
N ARG A 73 6.02 -16.57 3.89
CA ARG A 73 7.47 -16.35 4.09
C ARG A 73 7.93 -15.15 3.25
N TRP A 74 9.08 -14.58 3.59
CA TRP A 74 9.72 -13.45 2.90
C TRP A 74 9.68 -13.51 1.34
N PRO A 75 9.84 -14.68 0.68
CA PRO A 75 9.74 -14.76 -0.78
C PRO A 75 8.37 -14.35 -1.35
N GLY A 76 7.28 -14.66 -0.64
CA GLY A 76 5.92 -14.31 -1.08
C GLY A 76 5.65 -12.81 -1.01
N LEU A 77 6.27 -12.12 -0.04
CA LEU A 77 6.20 -10.66 0.08
C LEU A 77 6.93 -9.97 -1.08
N ILE A 78 8.12 -10.46 -1.44
CA ILE A 78 8.87 -9.92 -2.60
C ILE A 78 8.11 -10.20 -3.89
N ALA A 79 7.65 -11.45 -4.09
CA ALA A 79 6.91 -11.83 -5.29
C ALA A 79 5.64 -10.98 -5.48
N THR A 80 4.85 -10.78 -4.43
CA THR A 80 3.62 -9.97 -4.50
C THR A 80 3.91 -8.49 -4.75
N SER A 81 4.99 -7.96 -4.16
CA SER A 81 5.40 -6.58 -4.42
C SER A 81 5.88 -6.40 -5.86
N LEU A 82 6.65 -7.35 -6.40
CA LEU A 82 7.08 -7.34 -7.81
C LEU A 82 5.89 -7.49 -8.76
N SER A 83 4.92 -8.35 -8.45
CA SER A 83 3.70 -8.50 -9.25
C SER A 83 2.86 -7.23 -9.26
N SER A 84 2.77 -6.50 -8.15
CA SER A 84 2.09 -5.21 -8.11
C SER A 84 2.76 -4.20 -9.07
N ALA A 85 4.09 -4.10 -9.04
CA ALA A 85 4.86 -3.27 -9.95
C ALA A 85 4.67 -3.69 -11.42
N ALA A 86 4.71 -4.99 -11.71
CA ALA A 86 4.51 -5.52 -13.05
C ALA A 86 3.09 -5.25 -13.59
N VAL A 87 2.06 -5.45 -12.78
CA VAL A 87 0.66 -5.16 -13.16
C VAL A 87 0.49 -3.67 -13.42
N PHE A 88 1.04 -2.80 -12.58
CA PHE A 88 1.01 -1.35 -12.81
C PHE A 88 1.67 -0.98 -14.14
N LEU A 89 2.87 -1.49 -14.43
CA LEU A 89 3.55 -1.26 -15.71
C LEU A 89 2.70 -1.72 -16.90
N LEU A 90 2.12 -2.92 -16.84
CA LEU A 90 1.26 -3.44 -17.90
C LEU A 90 0.04 -2.55 -18.14
N LEU A 91 -0.64 -2.10 -17.08
CA LEU A 91 -1.79 -1.20 -17.18
C LEU A 91 -1.42 0.16 -17.76
N SER A 92 -0.26 0.71 -17.36
CA SER A 92 0.23 1.98 -17.88
C SER A 92 0.52 1.90 -19.39
N SER A 93 1.08 0.77 -19.85
CA SER A 93 1.39 0.52 -21.27
C SER A 93 0.15 0.33 -22.14
N TRP A 94 -0.94 -0.21 -21.57
CA TRP A 94 -2.21 -0.38 -22.28
C TRP A 94 -2.94 0.95 -22.47
N SER A 95 -2.73 1.92 -21.57
CA SER A 95 -3.61 3.09 -21.44
C SER A 95 -3.73 4.01 -22.66
N GLY A 96 -2.94 3.79 -23.73
CA GLY A 96 -3.11 4.40 -25.05
C GLY A 96 -2.95 5.93 -25.09
N ALA A 97 -2.57 6.53 -23.95
CA ALA A 97 -2.25 7.93 -23.83
C ALA A 97 -0.85 8.21 -24.39
N ASP A 98 -0.60 9.46 -24.76
CA ASP A 98 0.73 9.98 -25.12
C ASP A 98 1.84 9.36 -24.28
N ALA A 99 2.97 9.04 -24.93
CA ALA A 99 4.07 8.31 -24.32
C ALA A 99 4.48 8.94 -22.97
N VAL A 100 4.03 8.31 -21.87
CA VAL A 100 4.37 8.73 -20.52
C VAL A 100 5.90 8.66 -20.38
N PRO A 101 6.57 9.71 -19.87
CA PRO A 101 8.01 9.69 -19.71
C PRO A 101 8.45 8.47 -18.89
N ALA A 102 9.48 7.76 -19.36
CA ALA A 102 10.00 6.57 -18.69
C ALA A 102 10.40 6.84 -17.22
N ALA A 103 10.88 8.05 -16.94
CA ALA A 103 11.19 8.49 -15.58
C ALA A 103 9.97 8.49 -14.65
N VAL A 104 8.81 8.96 -15.14
CA VAL A 104 7.55 9.00 -14.38
C VAL A 104 7.05 7.58 -14.11
N LEU A 105 7.07 6.71 -15.14
CA LEU A 105 6.70 5.31 -14.99
C LEU A 105 7.59 4.60 -13.98
N PHE A 106 8.90 4.83 -14.04
CA PHE A 106 9.86 4.27 -13.09
C PHE A 106 9.55 4.72 -11.65
N ARG A 107 9.35 6.02 -11.43
CA ARG A 107 9.05 6.58 -10.10
C ARG A 107 7.76 6.00 -9.52
N LEU A 108 6.70 5.95 -10.32
CA LEU A 108 5.40 5.40 -9.91
C LEU A 108 5.50 3.90 -9.60
N THR A 109 6.19 3.13 -10.44
CA THR A 109 6.40 1.70 -10.23
C THR A 109 7.18 1.43 -8.95
N LEU A 110 8.25 2.20 -8.72
CA LEU A 110 9.04 2.12 -7.49
C LEU A 110 8.20 2.48 -6.26
N LEU A 111 7.36 3.51 -6.36
CA LEU A 111 6.45 3.89 -5.28
C LEU A 111 5.42 2.79 -4.97
N VAL A 112 4.75 2.23 -5.98
CA VAL A 112 3.80 1.11 -5.81
C VAL A 112 4.48 -0.07 -5.12
N PHE A 113 5.71 -0.40 -5.53
CA PHE A 113 6.52 -1.43 -4.90
C PHE A 113 6.80 -1.13 -3.42
N CYS A 114 7.33 0.07 -3.11
CA CYS A 114 7.68 0.47 -1.75
C CYS A 114 6.46 0.55 -0.81
N LEU A 115 5.36 1.11 -1.29
CA LEU A 115 4.13 1.24 -0.53
C LEU A 115 3.51 -0.13 -0.25
N SER A 116 3.45 -1.00 -1.27
CA SER A 116 3.00 -2.38 -1.09
C SER A 116 3.88 -3.10 -0.06
N LEU A 117 5.20 -2.99 -0.18
CA LEU A 117 6.16 -3.59 0.74
C LEU A 117 5.95 -3.13 2.20
N ALA A 118 5.68 -1.84 2.41
CA ALA A 118 5.42 -1.24 3.72
C ALA A 118 4.11 -1.76 4.34
N LEU A 119 3.02 -1.74 3.56
CA LEU A 119 1.72 -2.27 3.98
C LEU A 119 1.81 -3.75 4.36
N TRP A 120 2.51 -4.54 3.55
CA TRP A 120 2.76 -5.94 3.82
C TRP A 120 3.55 -6.17 5.10
N SER A 121 4.58 -5.36 5.35
CA SER A 121 5.39 -5.44 6.57
C SER A 121 4.57 -5.11 7.81
N LEU A 122 3.68 -4.12 7.72
CA LEU A 122 2.78 -3.74 8.81
C LEU A 122 1.82 -4.87 9.17
N LEU A 123 1.24 -5.54 8.17
CA LEU A 123 0.29 -6.64 8.38
C LEU A 123 0.95 -7.90 8.94
N GLN A 124 2.20 -8.14 8.59
CA GLN A 124 2.99 -9.21 9.17
C GLN A 124 3.33 -8.93 10.64
N LEU A 125 3.65 -7.68 10.99
CA LEU A 125 3.87 -7.27 12.37
C LEU A 125 2.59 -7.37 13.21
N SER A 126 1.45 -6.87 12.70
CA SER A 126 0.16 -6.98 13.40
C SER A 126 -0.22 -8.44 13.61
N GLY A 127 0.05 -9.31 12.64
CA GLY A 127 -0.18 -10.74 12.79
C GLY A 127 0.71 -11.43 13.84
N ALA A 128 1.93 -10.95 14.04
CA ALA A 128 2.82 -11.42 15.10
C ALA A 128 2.42 -10.91 16.48
N LEU A 129 1.93 -9.67 16.57
CA LEU A 129 1.45 -9.06 17.82
C LEU A 129 0.12 -9.66 18.28
N PHE A 130 -0.78 -9.96 17.34
CA PHE A 130 -2.15 -10.42 17.60
C PHE A 130 -2.42 -11.77 16.91
N PRO A 131 -1.77 -12.87 17.33
CA PRO A 131 -1.88 -14.17 16.65
C PRO A 131 -3.28 -14.79 16.78
N ALA A 132 -4.01 -14.51 17.87
CA ALA A 132 -5.33 -15.08 18.15
C ALA A 132 -6.49 -14.36 17.43
N GLN A 133 -6.25 -13.22 16.77
CA GLN A 133 -7.30 -12.36 16.24
C GLN A 133 -7.08 -12.08 14.75
N ALA A 134 -7.48 -13.04 13.91
CA ALA A 134 -7.35 -12.91 12.45
C ALA A 134 -8.08 -11.67 11.89
N GLY A 135 -9.24 -11.31 12.47
CA GLY A 135 -10.03 -10.15 12.05
C GLY A 135 -9.38 -8.79 12.33
N LEU A 136 -8.55 -8.69 13.37
CA LEU A 136 -7.88 -7.44 13.74
C LEU A 136 -6.89 -6.98 12.65
N ARG A 137 -6.34 -7.92 11.88
CA ARG A 137 -5.36 -7.63 10.82
C ARG A 137 -5.99 -6.82 9.68
N SER A 138 -7.17 -7.24 9.21
CA SER A 138 -7.91 -6.53 8.17
C SER A 138 -8.37 -5.15 8.65
N ILE A 139 -8.75 -5.05 9.93
CA ILE A 139 -9.10 -3.78 10.56
C ILE A 139 -7.89 -2.85 10.61
N VAL A 140 -6.71 -3.33 11.01
CA VAL A 140 -5.46 -2.54 10.99
C VAL A 140 -5.11 -2.09 9.57
N ALA A 141 -5.29 -2.96 8.57
CA ALA A 141 -5.10 -2.60 7.16
C ALA A 141 -6.03 -1.46 6.73
N LEU A 142 -7.33 -1.61 7.04
CA LEU A 142 -8.36 -0.63 6.71
C LEU A 142 -8.13 0.69 7.45
N LEU A 143 -7.82 0.65 8.74
CA LEU A 143 -7.49 1.83 9.54
C LEU A 143 -6.26 2.56 8.99
N PHE A 144 -5.25 1.82 8.56
CA PHE A 144 -4.08 2.43 7.94
C PHE A 144 -4.48 3.10 6.62
N CYS A 145 -5.26 2.43 5.75
CA CYS A 145 -5.77 3.04 4.52
C CYS A 145 -6.65 4.28 4.78
N THR A 146 -7.50 4.28 5.81
CA THR A 146 -8.34 5.44 6.14
C THR A 146 -7.55 6.57 6.75
N VAL A 147 -6.60 6.29 7.65
CA VAL A 147 -5.68 7.29 8.22
C VAL A 147 -4.83 7.92 7.12
N LEU A 148 -4.42 7.15 6.12
CA LEU A 148 -3.68 7.67 4.97
C LEU A 148 -4.53 8.53 4.03
N ALA A 149 -5.85 8.32 3.98
CA ALA A 149 -6.78 9.16 3.22
C ALA A 149 -7.24 10.40 4.01
N LEU A 150 -7.10 10.38 5.34
CA LEU A 150 -7.58 11.40 6.27
C LEU A 150 -7.01 12.81 5.98
N PRO A 151 -5.71 13.00 5.71
CA PRO A 151 -5.13 14.32 5.45
C PRO A 151 -5.87 15.09 4.35
N LEU A 152 -6.39 14.39 3.34
CA LEU A 152 -7.12 14.99 2.24
C LEU A 152 -8.39 15.74 2.68
N TRP A 153 -9.03 15.24 3.75
CA TRP A 153 -10.30 15.71 4.26
C TRP A 153 -10.16 16.65 5.44
N LEU A 154 -8.94 16.85 5.96
CA LEU A 154 -8.65 17.75 7.07
C LEU A 154 -8.51 19.22 6.65
N GLY A 155 -8.85 19.57 5.40
CA GLY A 155 -8.83 20.95 4.89
C GLY A 155 -9.49 21.98 5.82
N PRO A 156 -10.73 21.74 6.30
CA PRO A 156 -11.39 22.67 7.22
C PRO A 156 -10.66 22.82 8.56
N VAL A 157 -10.03 21.75 9.05
CA VAL A 157 -9.26 21.78 10.31
C VAL A 157 -7.98 22.60 10.12
N VAL A 158 -7.35 22.50 8.95
CA VAL A 158 -6.17 23.28 8.60
C VAL A 158 -6.51 24.77 8.48
N GLU A 159 -7.67 25.14 7.94
CA GLU A 159 -8.10 26.56 7.95
C GLU A 159 -8.33 27.09 9.38
N LEU A 160 -8.98 26.29 10.23
CA LEU A 160 -9.29 26.68 11.61
C LEU A 160 -8.05 26.83 12.49
N LEU A 161 -7.03 26.00 12.26
CA LEU A 161 -5.83 25.98 13.10
C LEU A 161 -4.78 27.03 12.70
N GLN A 162 -4.94 27.71 11.55
CA GLN A 162 -3.90 28.54 10.91
C GLN A 162 -2.49 27.98 11.12
N PRO A 163 -2.27 26.68 10.86
CA PRO A 163 -1.02 26.04 11.20
C PRO A 163 0.10 26.70 10.39
N GLY A 164 1.22 26.99 11.05
CA GLY A 164 2.42 27.43 10.34
C GLY A 164 2.79 26.44 9.24
N ASN A 165 3.51 26.93 8.22
CA ASN A 165 3.83 26.17 6.99
C ASN A 165 4.32 24.73 7.26
N THR A 166 5.09 24.50 8.34
CA THR A 166 5.65 23.20 8.70
C THR A 166 4.61 22.12 9.01
N SER A 167 3.49 22.46 9.64
CA SER A 167 2.46 21.50 10.01
C SER A 167 1.61 21.10 8.80
N LEU A 168 1.37 22.04 7.90
CA LEU A 168 0.71 21.80 6.62
C LEU A 168 1.60 20.93 5.71
N ASP A 169 2.89 21.25 5.60
CA ASP A 169 3.87 20.45 4.86
C ASP A 169 3.92 18.99 5.37
N SER A 170 3.88 18.81 6.69
CA SER A 170 3.88 17.47 7.31
C SER A 170 2.61 16.67 6.97
N LEU A 171 1.45 17.33 6.99
CA LEU A 171 0.17 16.69 6.68
C LEU A 171 0.11 16.24 5.21
N ILE A 172 0.56 17.10 4.30
CA ILE A 172 0.70 16.77 2.88
C ILE A 172 1.70 15.62 2.71
N ALA A 173 2.86 15.68 3.38
CA ALA A 173 3.92 14.69 3.26
C ALA A 173 3.59 13.29 3.81
N ILE A 174 2.53 13.11 4.60
CA ILE A 174 2.10 11.77 5.08
C ILE A 174 1.13 11.11 4.08
N THR A 175 0.56 11.87 3.16
CA THR A 175 -0.53 11.39 2.29
C THR A 175 0.00 10.56 1.13
N PRO A 176 -0.42 9.30 0.92
CA PRO A 176 0.00 8.51 -0.24
C PRO A 176 -0.39 9.13 -1.57
N LEU A 177 -1.51 9.85 -1.62
CA LEU A 177 -1.89 10.59 -2.82
C LEU A 177 -0.81 11.61 -3.20
N THR A 178 -0.26 12.34 -2.22
CA THR A 178 0.88 13.24 -2.45
C THR A 178 2.08 12.47 -2.98
N HIS A 179 2.38 11.29 -2.45
CA HIS A 179 3.48 10.48 -2.94
C HIS A 179 3.30 10.06 -4.41
N PHE A 180 2.09 9.62 -4.78
CA PHE A 180 1.76 9.27 -6.16
C PHE A 180 1.84 10.48 -7.09
N SER A 181 1.37 11.62 -6.64
CA SER A 181 1.46 12.89 -7.37
C SER A 181 2.89 13.36 -7.59
N VAL A 182 3.75 13.28 -6.56
CA VAL A 182 5.18 13.57 -6.68
C VAL A 182 5.87 12.59 -7.62
N ALA A 183 5.52 11.30 -7.57
CA ALA A 183 6.06 10.30 -8.49
C ALA A 183 5.58 10.52 -9.94
N ALA A 184 4.36 11.04 -10.10
CA ALA A 184 3.76 11.37 -11.39
C ALA A 184 4.21 12.72 -11.98
N ASP A 185 5.05 13.49 -11.26
CA ASP A 185 5.33 14.90 -11.56
C ASP A 185 4.04 15.72 -11.79
N TYR A 186 3.00 15.43 -10.99
CA TYR A 186 1.67 16.02 -11.11
C TYR A 186 1.29 16.78 -9.85
N ASP A 187 1.10 18.09 -9.98
CA ASP A 187 0.62 18.93 -8.88
C ASP A 187 -0.91 18.83 -8.77
N TYR A 188 -1.36 17.83 -8.00
CA TYR A 188 -2.80 17.58 -7.82
C TYR A 188 -3.47 18.64 -6.95
N LEU A 189 -2.74 19.31 -6.04
CA LEU A 189 -3.30 20.33 -5.16
C LEU A 189 -3.64 21.60 -5.95
N ARG A 190 -2.96 21.83 -7.08
CA ARG A 190 -3.29 22.88 -8.05
C ARG A 190 -4.23 22.42 -9.17
N SER A 191 -4.76 21.21 -9.10
CA SER A 191 -5.79 20.78 -10.04
C SER A 191 -7.08 21.58 -9.83
N GLU A 192 -7.84 21.79 -10.92
CA GLU A 192 -9.11 22.53 -10.88
C GLU A 192 -10.10 21.94 -9.87
N TRP A 193 -10.12 20.61 -9.71
CA TRP A 193 -10.96 19.95 -8.72
C TRP A 193 -10.51 20.27 -7.29
N PHE A 194 -9.22 20.15 -6.96
CA PHE A 194 -8.73 20.44 -5.61
C PHE A 194 -8.87 21.91 -5.24
N TYR A 195 -8.60 22.81 -6.19
CA TYR A 195 -8.77 24.24 -6.00
C TYR A 195 -10.24 24.62 -5.71
N ARG A 196 -11.20 23.89 -6.30
CA ARG A 196 -12.64 24.13 -6.07
C ARG A 196 -13.20 23.48 -4.82
N ASN A 197 -12.65 22.33 -4.40
CA ASN A 197 -13.25 21.49 -3.37
C ASN A 197 -12.46 21.47 -2.05
N THR A 198 -11.24 22.02 -2.02
CA THR A 198 -10.40 22.02 -0.83
C THR A 198 -9.71 23.37 -0.63
N PRO A 199 -9.53 23.82 0.61
CA PRO A 199 -8.86 25.07 0.90
C PRO A 199 -7.34 25.00 0.75
N PHE A 200 -6.78 23.81 0.53
CA PHE A 200 -5.33 23.63 0.40
C PHE A 200 -4.74 24.32 -0.84
N GLY A 201 -5.52 24.50 -1.90
CA GLY A 201 -5.03 25.06 -3.16
C GLY A 201 -4.58 26.53 -3.08
N SER A 202 -4.99 27.25 -2.02
CA SER A 202 -4.63 28.66 -1.80
C SER A 202 -3.47 28.85 -0.81
N LEU A 203 -3.05 27.81 -0.11
CA LEU A 203 -2.01 27.88 0.92
C LEU A 203 -0.62 27.60 0.33
N PRO A 204 0.45 28.24 0.84
CA PRO A 204 1.81 27.89 0.44
C PRO A 204 2.20 26.54 1.04
N PHE A 205 2.74 25.64 0.22
CA PHE A 205 3.19 24.30 0.64
C PHE A 205 4.40 23.83 -0.14
N HIS A 206 5.14 22.88 0.43
CA HIS A 206 6.26 22.21 -0.24
C HIS A 206 6.02 20.70 -0.28
N TYR A 207 6.09 20.14 -1.49
CA TYR A 207 6.08 18.69 -1.66
C TYR A 207 7.38 18.07 -1.14
N PRO A 208 7.31 16.91 -0.47
CA PRO A 208 8.51 16.15 -0.15
C PRO A 208 9.18 15.66 -1.44
N GLY A 209 10.51 15.62 -1.45
CA GLY A 209 11.26 15.11 -2.59
C GLY A 209 11.01 13.61 -2.80
N PHE A 210 10.90 13.15 -4.05
CA PHE A 210 10.66 11.74 -4.38
C PHE A 210 11.59 10.75 -3.66
N TYR A 211 12.89 11.04 -3.64
CA TYR A 211 13.87 10.17 -2.98
C TYR A 211 13.67 10.11 -1.47
N SER A 212 13.24 11.21 -0.84
CA SER A 212 12.93 11.23 0.60
C SER A 212 11.76 10.30 0.92
N ILE A 213 10.71 10.30 0.08
CA ILE A 213 9.55 9.41 0.20
C ILE A 213 10.00 7.94 0.13
N VAL A 214 10.78 7.58 -0.90
CA VAL A 214 11.29 6.21 -1.07
C VAL A 214 12.13 5.78 0.13
N THR A 215 13.06 6.62 0.58
CA THR A 215 13.90 6.33 1.75
C THR A 215 13.05 6.09 3.00
N VAL A 216 12.03 6.92 3.26
CA VAL A 216 11.14 6.76 4.42
C VAL A 216 10.38 5.43 4.35
N TYR A 217 9.87 5.03 3.19
CA TYR A 217 9.22 3.71 3.05
C TYR A 217 10.18 2.56 3.32
N LEU A 218 11.39 2.59 2.76
CA LEU A 218 12.38 1.53 2.96
C LEU A 218 12.83 1.44 4.42
N LEU A 219 13.04 2.56 5.09
CA LEU A 219 13.34 2.61 6.52
C LEU A 219 12.18 2.05 7.34
N THR A 220 10.95 2.44 7.03
CA THR A 220 9.73 1.95 7.70
C THR A 220 9.61 0.44 7.54
N VAL A 221 9.83 -0.10 6.34
CA VAL A 221 9.89 -1.55 6.08
C VAL A 221 10.94 -2.22 6.97
N GLY A 222 12.17 -1.68 6.99
CA GLY A 222 13.26 -2.20 7.81
C GLY A 222 12.89 -2.26 9.30
N MET A 223 12.34 -1.17 9.83
CA MET A 223 11.89 -1.07 11.22
C MET A 223 10.76 -2.05 11.55
N LEU A 224 9.75 -2.16 10.69
CA LEU A 224 8.63 -3.08 10.90
C LEU A 224 9.08 -4.54 10.90
N GLN A 225 10.01 -4.91 10.01
CA GLN A 225 10.54 -6.27 9.95
C GLN A 225 11.45 -6.59 11.15
N LEU A 226 12.27 -5.63 11.60
CA LEU A 226 13.05 -5.77 12.83
C LEU A 226 12.15 -5.95 14.06
N ALA A 227 11.11 -5.13 14.18
CA ALA A 227 10.11 -5.26 15.24
C ALA A 227 9.44 -6.63 15.22
N ARG A 228 9.02 -7.11 14.04
CA ARG A 228 8.40 -8.43 13.89
C ARG A 228 9.33 -9.56 14.32
N TRP A 229 10.58 -9.49 13.89
CA TRP A 229 11.60 -10.47 14.27
C TRP A 229 11.82 -10.50 15.79
N TRP A 230 11.87 -9.33 16.43
CA TRP A 230 12.04 -9.22 17.87
C TRP A 230 10.84 -9.79 18.66
N VAL A 231 9.61 -9.50 18.22
CA VAL A 231 8.39 -10.08 18.79
C VAL A 231 8.41 -11.60 18.67
N GLY A 232 8.78 -12.15 17.51
CA GLY A 232 8.88 -13.59 17.29
C GLY A 232 9.87 -14.29 18.22
N ARG A 233 11.02 -13.65 18.51
CA ARG A 233 12.01 -14.17 19.47
C ARG A 233 11.49 -14.21 20.91
N LYS A 234 10.77 -13.17 21.34
CA LYS A 234 10.21 -13.14 22.70
C LYS A 234 9.18 -14.24 22.92
N PHE A 235 8.29 -14.45 21.96
CA PHE A 235 7.28 -15.51 22.05
C PHE A 235 7.90 -16.91 22.15
N THR A 236 8.95 -17.18 21.36
CA THR A 236 9.65 -18.46 21.40
C THR A 236 10.40 -18.68 22.72
N ALA A 237 11.01 -17.64 23.29
CA ALA A 237 11.65 -17.72 24.59
C ALA A 237 10.65 -18.02 25.73
N ILE A 238 9.49 -17.36 25.75
CA ILE A 238 8.46 -17.59 26.77
C ILE A 238 7.92 -19.02 26.71
N LEU A 239 7.65 -19.54 25.51
CA LEU A 239 7.19 -20.92 25.34
C LEU A 239 8.22 -21.96 25.78
N ALA A 240 9.52 -21.67 25.64
CA ALA A 240 10.58 -22.54 26.15
C ALA A 240 10.60 -22.57 27.69
N THR A 241 10.32 -21.45 28.35
CA THR A 241 10.28 -21.38 29.83
C THR A 241 9.04 -22.03 30.46
N GLN A 242 7.93 -22.17 29.74
CA GLN A 242 6.69 -22.79 30.26
C GLN A 242 6.64 -24.32 30.07
N ASN A 243 7.57 -24.90 29.31
CA ASN A 243 7.67 -26.35 29.09
C ASN A 243 8.77 -27.01 29.93
N LEU A 244 9.30 -26.30 30.93
CA LEU A 244 10.21 -26.79 31.98
C LEU A 244 9.45 -26.84 33.30
#